data_AF-A0A967WE59-F1
#
_entry.id   AF-A0A967WE59-F1
#
_cell.length_a   1.000
_cell.length_b   1.000
_cell.length_c   1.000
_cell.angle_alpha   90.00
_cell.angle_beta   90.00
_cell.angle_gamma   90.00
#
_symmetry.space_group_name_H-M   'P 1'
#
loop_
_entity.id
_entity.type
_entity.pdbx_description
1 polymer ?
#
loop_
_entity_poly.entity_id
_entity_poly.type
_entity_poly.pdbx_seq_one_letter_code
_entity_poly.pdbx_strand_id
1 'polypeptide(L)' 'VLCEFSLDIAPGESIALVGHTGAGKSSIARLIARFYEFQGGSIRIDNQDIRSFELSTYR' A
#
# COMPACT_ATOMS: atom_id res chain seq x y z
N VAL A 1 -3.39 10.94 8.47
CA VAL A 1 -2.05 11.13 7.87
C VAL A 1 -2.10 10.94 6.36
N LEU A 2 -2.72 9.87 5.86
CA LEU A 2 -2.99 9.72 4.43
C LEU A 2 -4.48 10.04 4.19
N CYS A 3 -4.77 11.08 3.44
CA CYS A 3 -6.10 11.43 2.97
C CYS A 3 -6.03 11.55 1.45
N GLU A 4 -6.97 10.91 0.74
CA GLU A 4 -7.11 11.01 -0.72
C GLU A 4 -5.84 10.66 -1.52
N PHE A 5 -5.00 9.76 -0.99
CA PHE A 5 -3.86 9.23 -1.72
C PHE A 5 -4.33 8.12 -2.68
N SER A 6 -3.98 8.25 -3.96
CA SER A 6 -4.21 7.22 -4.97
C SER A 6 -2.96 7.06 -5.82
N LEU A 7 -2.63 5.81 -6.13
CA LEU A 7 -1.44 5.43 -6.87
C LEU A 7 -1.73 4.13 -7.59
N ASP A 8 -1.46 4.11 -8.89
CA ASP A 8 -1.48 2.92 -9.74
C ASP A 8 -0.06 2.68 -10.23
N ILE A 9 0.40 1.42 -10.17
CA ILE A 9 1.75 1.00 -10.55
C ILE A 9 1.60 -0.08 -11.61
N ALA A 10 2.20 0.13 -12.79
CA ALA A 10 2.15 -0.85 -13.86
C ALA A 10 3.12 -2.03 -13.58
N PRO A 11 2.85 -3.22 -14.14
CA PRO A 11 3.80 -4.34 -14.07
C PRO A 11 5.18 -3.95 -14.60
N GLY A 12 6.22 -4.22 -13.81
CA GLY A 12 7.61 -3.88 -14.16
C GLY A 12 8.02 -2.42 -13.89
N GLU A 13 7.10 -1.58 -13.43
CA GLU A 13 7.40 -0.22 -13.02
C GLU A 13 8.09 -0.19 -11.65
N SER A 14 9.12 0.66 -11.52
CA SER A 14 9.79 0.91 -10.24
C SER A 14 9.61 2.37 -9.86
N ILE A 15 9.10 2.58 -8.65
CA ILE A 15 8.78 3.92 -8.13
C ILE A 15 9.50 4.20 -6.81
N ALA A 16 9.67 5.48 -6.50
CA ALA A 16 10.20 5.93 -5.21
C ALA A 16 9.23 6.90 -4.53
N LEU A 17 8.91 6.64 -3.26
CA LEU A 17 8.13 7.57 -2.41
C LEU A 17 9.08 8.49 -1.65
N VAL A 18 9.08 9.79 -2.00
CA VAL A 18 9.99 10.80 -1.42
C VAL A 18 9.19 11.90 -0.72
N GLY A 19 9.73 12.45 0.37
CA GLY A 19 9.09 13.52 1.14
C GLY A 19 9.70 13.70 2.53
N HIS A 20 9.34 14.77 3.23
CA HIS A 20 9.85 15.06 4.58
C HIS A 20 9.44 14.01 5.63
N THR A 21 10.12 13.98 6.79
CA THR A 21 9.74 13.13 7.92
C THR A 21 8.30 13.39 8.35
N GLY A 22 7.53 12.33 8.62
CA GLY A 22 6.11 12.45 8.97
C GLY A 22 5.14 12.49 7.77
N ALA A 23 5.63 12.60 6.53
CA ALA A 23 4.78 12.61 5.32
C ALA A 23 4.05 11.28 5.01
N GLY A 24 4.13 10.28 5.88
CA GLY A 24 3.39 9.01 5.71
C GLY A 24 4.06 7.92 4.87
N LYS A 25 5.28 8.15 4.34
CA LYS A 25 6.03 7.15 3.53
C LYS A 25 6.12 5.76 4.17
N SER A 26 6.62 5.69 5.41
CA SER A 26 6.71 4.42 6.15
C SER A 26 5.35 3.84 6.51
N SER A 27 4.33 4.70 6.66
CA SER A 27 2.95 4.25 6.89
C SER A 27 2.40 3.53 5.65
N ILE A 28 2.59 4.09 4.44
CA ILE A 28 2.22 3.43 3.17
C ILE A 28 2.93 2.08 3.04
N ALA A 29 4.25 2.05 3.24
CA ALA A 29 5.02 0.80 3.13
C ALA A 29 4.50 -0.29 4.08
N ARG A 30 4.13 0.09 5.32
CA ARG A 30 3.57 -0.85 6.31
C ARG A 30 2.16 -1.31 5.98
N LEU A 31 1.34 -0.47 5.35
CA LEU A 31 0.01 -0.86 4.86
C LEU A 31 0.13 -1.84 3.69
N ILE A 32 1.00 -1.56 2.72
CA ILE A 32 1.27 -2.47 1.60
C ILE A 32 1.80 -3.80 2.13
N ALA A 33 2.74 -3.80 3.08
CA ALA A 33 3.24 -5.05 3.67
C ALA A 33 2.25 -5.73 4.66
N ARG A 34 1.01 -5.21 4.80
CA ARG A 34 -0.02 -5.68 5.73
C ARG A 34 0.50 -5.87 7.16
N PHE A 35 1.24 -4.88 7.66
CA PHE A 35 1.58 -4.77 9.09
C PHE A 35 0.44 -4.13 9.89
N TYR A 36 -0.46 -3.40 9.24
CA TYR A 36 -1.66 -2.81 9.84
C TYR A 36 -2.87 -3.00 8.92
N GLU A 37 -4.05 -3.11 9.53
CA GLU A 37 -5.33 -3.03 8.82
C GLU A 37 -5.69 -1.57 8.56
N PHE A 38 -6.18 -1.26 7.36
CA PHE A 38 -6.64 0.09 6.98
C PHE A 38 -8.16 0.20 7.13
N GLN A 39 -8.62 1.36 7.58
CA GLN A 39 -10.03 1.60 7.91
C GLN A 39 -10.86 2.09 6.72
N GLY A 40 -10.23 2.55 5.64
CA GLY A 40 -10.91 3.09 4.47
C GLY A 40 -10.06 3.02 3.21
N GLY A 41 -10.73 3.10 2.06
CA GLY A 41 -10.11 2.90 0.74
C GLY A 41 -9.87 1.42 0.43
N SER A 42 -8.99 1.17 -0.54
CA SER A 42 -8.60 -0.18 -0.95
C SER A 42 -7.17 -0.19 -1.46
N ILE A 43 -6.45 -1.27 -1.19
CA ILE A 43 -5.18 -1.60 -1.83
C ILE A 43 -5.42 -2.89 -2.61
N ARG A 44 -5.06 -2.92 -3.89
CA ARG A 44 -5.32 -4.05 -4.78
C ARG A 44 -4.05 -4.50 -5.49
N ILE A 45 -3.91 -5.81 -5.67
CA ILE A 45 -2.93 -6.45 -6.57
C ILE A 45 -3.74 -7.18 -7.62
N ASP A 46 -3.46 -6.94 -8.90
CA ASP A 46 -4.21 -7.52 -10.02
C ASP A 46 -5.74 -7.35 -9.87
N ASN A 47 -6.15 -6.16 -9.43
CA ASN A 47 -7.53 -5.78 -9.15
C ASN A 47 -8.23 -6.57 -8.01
N GLN A 48 -7.49 -7.40 -7.27
CA GLN A 48 -7.96 -8.13 -6.10
C GLN A 48 -7.49 -7.44 -4.81
N ASP A 49 -8.39 -7.25 -3.84
CA ASP A 49 -8.07 -6.58 -2.57
C ASP A 49 -7.04 -7.38 -1.77
N ILE A 50 -6.01 -6.71 -1.24
CA ILE A 50 -4.93 -7.37 -0.50
C ILE A 50 -5.40 -8.17 0.72
N ARG A 51 -6.57 -7.82 1.29
CA ARG A 51 -7.18 -8.54 2.42
C ARG A 51 -7.73 -9.91 2.06
N SER A 52 -7.97 -10.17 0.78
CA SER A 52 -8.45 -11.47 0.29
C SER A 52 -7.36 -12.52 0.13
N PHE A 53 -6.08 -12.12 0.21
CA PHE A 53 -4.96 -13.05 0.15
C PHE A 53 -4.62 -13.59 1.55
N GLU A 54 -4.22 -14.87 1.60
CA GLU A 54 -3.59 -15.45 2.78
C GLU A 54 -2.28 -14.73 3.10
N LEU A 55 -2.05 -14.41 4.38
CA LEU A 55 -0.88 -13.64 4.82
C LEU A 55 0.44 -14.35 4.52
N SER A 56 0.44 -15.69 4.51
CA SER A 56 1.61 -16.52 4.21
C SER A 56 1.99 -16.50 2.74
N THR A 57 1.02 -16.32 1.82
CA THR A 57 1.25 -16.22 0.38
C THR A 57 1.53 -14.79 -0.07
N TYR A 58 1.01 -13.81 0.68
CA TYR A 58 1.18 -12.39 0.40
C TYR A 58 2.57 -11.86 0.76
N ARG A 59 3.23 -12.46 1.77
CA ARG A 59 4.51 -12.01 2.32
C ARG A 59 5.70 -12.74 1.71
#